data_AF-A0AA38RP03-F1
#
_entry.id   AF-A0AA38RP03-F1
#
_cell.length_a   1.000
_cell.length_b   1.000
_cell.length_c   1.000
_cell.angle_alpha   90.00
_cell.angle_beta   90.00
_cell.angle_gamma   90.00
#
_symmetry.space_group_name_H-M   'P 1'
#
loop_
_entity.id
_entity.type
_entity.pdbx_description
1 polymer ?
#
loop_
_entity_poly.entity_id
_entity_poly.type
_entity_poly.pdbx_seq_one_letter_code
_entity_poly.pdbx_strand_id
1 'polypeptide(L)'
;MDLEWPSFGGHGTLEAFEVSRVLEENGIVCAFCGVSALIYYGAGRVRDDWDICVPSDQVEKAAAIFKSEERSNDYFPVSSQPMPVPGSLRHTYHRFRVRNLYFCFNIVPADDIHLELAADKVQRSHHGVPYPKLHVLIQSFLDTKDMVSLADVVDGSDVTDEWGEQHLNLEGETDIEWAAWKNKRIEACTSTIMGGGVPSRPFKKRDLWDDVVSTKLGRCGWKRPHCLFKTRFRLIGSIDPWLAPDRDCS
;
A
#
# COMPACT_ATOMS: atom_id res chain seq x y z
N MET A 1 -30.72 -7.73 3.63
CA MET A 1 -29.82 -8.65 4.33
C MET A 1 -28.78 -7.77 4.97
N ASP A 2 -28.75 -7.71 6.31
CA ASP A 2 -27.81 -6.86 7.02
C ASP A 2 -26.42 -7.48 6.88
N LEU A 3 -25.48 -6.67 6.40
CA LEU A 3 -24.10 -7.09 6.21
C LEU A 3 -23.39 -7.15 7.56
N GLU A 4 -22.57 -8.18 7.74
CA GLU A 4 -21.76 -8.34 8.94
C GLU A 4 -20.51 -7.46 8.90
N TRP A 5 -20.00 -7.13 10.08
CA TRP A 5 -18.76 -6.38 10.23
C TRP A 5 -17.55 -7.30 10.05
N PRO A 6 -16.53 -6.89 9.27
CA PRO A 6 -15.29 -7.64 9.15
C PRO A 6 -14.57 -7.84 10.49
N SER A 7 -13.67 -8.83 10.54
CA SER A 7 -12.86 -9.13 11.71
C SER A 7 -12.07 -7.91 12.27
N PHE A 8 -11.63 -8.01 13.53
CA PHE A 8 -10.87 -6.97 14.25
C PHE A 8 -11.55 -5.60 14.26
N GLY A 9 -12.83 -5.53 14.64
CA GLY A 9 -13.54 -4.25 14.76
C GLY A 9 -13.84 -3.58 13.41
N GLY A 10 -13.97 -4.36 12.33
CA GLY A 10 -14.30 -3.88 10.99
C GLY A 10 -13.09 -3.67 10.07
N HIS A 11 -11.87 -3.95 10.55
CA HIS A 11 -10.66 -3.81 9.76
C HIS A 11 -10.49 -4.91 8.69
N GLY A 12 -10.94 -6.12 8.98
CA GLY A 12 -11.01 -7.22 8.03
C GLY A 12 -9.72 -8.03 7.87
N THR A 13 -8.89 -8.11 8.90
CA THR A 13 -7.55 -8.73 8.80
C THR A 13 -7.61 -10.24 8.51
N LEU A 14 -8.59 -10.98 9.06
CA LEU A 14 -8.78 -12.41 8.74
C LEU A 14 -9.25 -12.61 7.30
N GLU A 15 -10.15 -11.74 6.82
CA GLU A 15 -10.64 -11.77 5.45
C GLU A 15 -9.52 -11.43 4.46
N ALA A 16 -8.66 -10.47 4.80
CA ALA A 16 -7.46 -10.15 4.03
C ALA A 16 -6.49 -11.36 3.97
N PHE A 17 -6.28 -12.03 5.10
CA PHE A 17 -5.47 -13.25 5.14
C PHE A 17 -6.06 -14.34 4.24
N GLU A 18 -7.37 -14.59 4.31
CA GLU A 18 -8.05 -15.57 3.44
C GLU A 18 -7.89 -15.24 1.96
N VAL A 19 -8.09 -13.98 1.57
CA VAL A 19 -7.87 -13.51 0.19
C VAL A 19 -6.44 -13.79 -0.27
N SER A 20 -5.44 -13.51 0.57
CA SER A 20 -4.04 -13.83 0.22
C SER A 20 -3.79 -15.33 0.10
N ARG A 21 -4.38 -16.15 0.99
CA ARG A 21 -4.24 -17.61 0.95
C ARG A 21 -4.79 -18.18 -0.36
N VAL A 22 -5.96 -17.71 -0.80
CA VAL A 22 -6.56 -18.11 -2.08
C VAL A 22 -5.62 -17.86 -3.27
N LEU A 23 -4.93 -16.71 -3.29
CA LEU A 23 -3.94 -16.41 -4.33
C LEU A 23 -2.70 -17.29 -4.23
N GLU A 24 -2.16 -17.48 -3.03
CA GLU A 24 -0.96 -18.28 -2.78
C GLU A 24 -1.16 -19.76 -3.11
N GLU A 25 -2.33 -20.33 -2.79
CA GLU A 25 -2.73 -21.70 -3.17
C GLU A 25 -2.76 -21.92 -4.70
N ASN A 26 -2.93 -20.83 -5.46
CA ASN A 26 -2.91 -20.82 -6.92
C ASN A 26 -1.54 -20.38 -7.51
N GLY A 27 -0.50 -20.36 -6.67
CA GLY A 27 0.87 -20.02 -7.04
C GLY A 27 1.07 -18.55 -7.38
N ILE A 28 0.23 -17.65 -6.88
CA ILE A 28 0.34 -16.21 -7.08
C ILE A 28 0.95 -15.58 -5.83
N VAL A 29 2.18 -15.08 -5.94
CA VAL A 29 2.78 -14.24 -4.89
C VAL A 29 1.96 -12.96 -4.76
N CYS A 30 1.66 -12.55 -3.55
CA CYS A 30 0.88 -11.34 -3.29
C CYS A 30 1.35 -10.63 -2.03
N ALA A 31 1.04 -9.33 -1.95
CA ALA A 31 1.21 -8.55 -0.73
C ALA A 31 0.19 -7.43 -0.66
N PHE A 32 -0.30 -7.10 0.52
CA PHE A 32 -1.15 -5.93 0.71
C PHE A 32 -0.31 -4.66 0.67
N CYS A 33 -0.76 -3.69 -0.14
CA CYS A 33 -0.05 -2.46 -0.46
C CYS A 33 -0.91 -1.22 -0.13
N GLY A 34 -0.45 -0.04 -0.57
CA GLY A 34 -1.17 1.21 -0.37
C GLY A 34 -1.41 1.51 1.11
N VAL A 35 -2.64 1.93 1.45
CA VAL A 35 -3.00 2.29 2.82
C VAL A 35 -2.84 1.13 3.81
N SER A 36 -3.13 -0.11 3.41
CA SER A 36 -2.95 -1.27 4.30
C SER A 36 -1.51 -1.43 4.76
N ALA A 37 -0.55 -1.28 3.85
CA ALA A 37 0.87 -1.36 4.18
C ALA A 37 1.32 -0.19 5.07
N LEU A 38 0.83 1.02 4.80
CA LEU A 38 1.11 2.18 5.66
C LEU A 38 0.64 1.96 7.09
N ILE A 39 -0.59 1.45 7.30
CA ILE A 39 -1.12 1.19 8.64
C ILE A 39 -0.34 0.06 9.34
N TYR A 40 0.02 -0.99 8.58
CA TYR A 40 0.89 -2.05 9.07
C TYR A 40 2.22 -1.51 9.60
N TYR A 41 2.81 -0.54 8.90
CA TYR A 41 4.02 0.16 9.35
C TYR A 41 3.79 1.32 10.33
N GLY A 42 2.57 1.46 10.87
CA GLY A 42 2.27 2.36 11.98
C GLY A 42 1.69 3.73 11.60
N ALA A 43 1.38 3.96 10.32
CA ALA A 43 0.75 5.20 9.90
C ALA A 43 -0.73 5.27 10.35
N GLY A 44 -1.15 6.43 10.84
CA GLY A 44 -2.54 6.68 11.23
C GLY A 44 -3.41 7.05 10.02
N ARG A 45 -3.80 6.06 9.22
CA ARG A 45 -4.63 6.22 8.02
C ARG A 45 -5.98 5.51 8.15
N VAL A 46 -6.94 5.92 7.32
CA VAL A 46 -8.23 5.23 7.15
C VAL A 46 -8.18 4.50 5.81
N ARG A 47 -8.57 3.24 5.82
CA ARG A 47 -8.62 2.37 4.65
C ARG A 47 -10.06 2.16 4.21
N ASP A 48 -10.36 2.45 2.95
CA ASP A 48 -11.69 2.23 2.37
C ASP A 48 -11.84 0.80 1.79
N ASP A 49 -10.92 0.40 0.90
CA ASP A 49 -10.78 -0.99 0.46
C ASP A 49 -9.34 -1.47 0.69
N TRP A 50 -9.18 -2.77 0.75
CA TRP A 50 -7.87 -3.42 0.73
C TRP A 50 -7.29 -3.45 -0.68
N ASP A 51 -6.01 -3.10 -0.82
CA ASP A 51 -5.29 -3.20 -2.09
C ASP A 51 -4.29 -4.35 -1.97
N ILE A 52 -4.48 -5.40 -2.78
CA ILE A 52 -3.57 -6.54 -2.83
C ILE A 52 -2.83 -6.54 -4.17
N CYS A 53 -1.51 -6.37 -4.10
CA CYS A 53 -0.67 -6.40 -5.28
C CYS A 53 -0.34 -7.83 -5.70
N VAL A 54 -0.31 -8.05 -7.01
CA VAL A 54 0.09 -9.30 -7.67
C VAL A 54 1.00 -8.97 -8.85
N PRO A 55 1.83 -9.91 -9.36
CA PRO A 55 2.59 -9.70 -10.58
C PRO A 55 1.68 -9.24 -11.72
N SER A 56 2.08 -8.20 -12.44
CA SER A 56 1.20 -7.53 -13.43
C SER A 56 0.71 -8.48 -14.53
N ASP A 57 1.53 -9.45 -14.92
CA ASP A 57 1.22 -10.49 -15.89
C ASP A 57 0.21 -11.54 -15.36
N GLN A 58 0.00 -11.60 -14.04
CA GLN A 58 -0.93 -12.51 -13.38
C GLN A 58 -2.22 -11.85 -12.91
N VAL A 59 -2.45 -10.56 -13.19
CA VAL A 59 -3.66 -9.82 -12.76
C VAL A 59 -4.95 -10.50 -13.25
N GLU A 60 -5.00 -10.88 -14.53
CA GLU A 60 -6.19 -11.54 -15.09
C GLU A 60 -6.39 -12.95 -14.53
N LYS A 61 -5.29 -13.68 -14.27
CA LYS A 61 -5.33 -14.98 -13.60
C LYS A 61 -5.87 -14.84 -12.17
N ALA A 62 -5.37 -13.87 -11.41
CA ALA A 62 -5.84 -13.54 -10.06
C ALA A 62 -7.34 -13.19 -10.06
N ALA A 63 -7.76 -12.33 -10.99
CA ALA A 63 -9.17 -11.96 -11.11
C ALA A 63 -10.05 -13.14 -11.50
N ALA A 64 -9.58 -14.05 -12.37
CA ALA A 64 -10.32 -15.24 -12.77
C ALA A 64 -10.59 -16.19 -11.60
N ILE A 65 -9.64 -16.34 -10.65
CA ILE A 65 -9.83 -17.16 -9.44
C ILE A 65 -11.03 -16.68 -8.64
N PHE A 66 -11.13 -15.37 -8.39
CA PHE A 66 -12.24 -14.80 -7.61
C PHE A 66 -13.56 -14.70 -8.40
N LYS A 67 -13.54 -14.86 -9.73
CA LYS A 67 -14.73 -14.95 -10.59
C LYS A 67 -15.21 -16.38 -10.82
N SER A 68 -14.43 -17.38 -10.40
CA SER A 68 -14.73 -18.80 -10.63
C SER A 68 -16.03 -19.25 -9.95
N GLU A 69 -16.65 -20.28 -10.52
CA GLU A 69 -17.85 -20.87 -9.93
C GLU A 69 -17.59 -21.42 -8.53
N GLU A 70 -16.42 -22.03 -8.29
CA GLU A 70 -16.04 -22.56 -6.99
C GLU A 70 -16.02 -21.48 -5.89
N ARG A 71 -15.76 -20.23 -6.27
CA ARG A 71 -15.61 -19.09 -5.35
C ARG A 71 -16.78 -18.11 -5.37
N SER A 72 -17.80 -18.38 -6.20
CA SER A 72 -18.98 -17.52 -6.34
C SER A 72 -19.80 -17.37 -5.05
N ASN A 73 -19.71 -18.34 -4.14
CA ASN A 73 -20.34 -18.27 -2.83
C ASN A 73 -19.57 -17.35 -1.86
N ASP A 74 -18.26 -17.19 -2.05
CA ASP A 74 -17.39 -16.46 -1.12
C ASP A 74 -17.17 -15.01 -1.58
N TYR A 75 -17.03 -14.81 -2.89
CA TYR A 75 -16.66 -13.53 -3.50
C TYR A 75 -17.57 -13.20 -4.67
N PHE A 76 -17.73 -11.91 -4.94
CA PHE A 76 -18.36 -11.46 -6.17
C PHE A 76 -17.73 -10.16 -6.66
N PRO A 77 -17.66 -9.96 -7.99
CA PRO A 77 -17.16 -8.72 -8.56
C PRO A 77 -18.10 -7.57 -8.19
N VAL A 78 -17.52 -6.44 -7.86
CA VAL A 78 -18.24 -5.17 -7.70
C VAL A 78 -17.69 -4.16 -8.71
N SER A 79 -18.50 -3.14 -9.03
CA SER A 79 -18.02 -2.08 -9.91
C SER A 79 -16.74 -1.48 -9.34
N SER A 80 -15.77 -1.25 -10.21
CA SER A 80 -14.59 -0.47 -9.87
C SER A 80 -15.00 0.93 -9.36
N GLN A 81 -14.07 1.61 -8.71
CA GLN A 81 -14.30 2.97 -8.24
C GLN A 81 -14.76 3.85 -9.42
N PRO A 82 -15.91 4.54 -9.31
CA PRO A 82 -16.55 5.17 -10.47
C PRO A 82 -15.78 6.39 -10.99
N MET A 83 -14.87 6.95 -10.20
CA MET A 83 -14.18 8.20 -10.50
C MET A 83 -12.66 7.97 -10.59
N PRO A 84 -12.01 8.44 -11.67
CA PRO A 84 -10.56 8.52 -11.73
C PRO A 84 -10.01 9.37 -10.58
N VAL A 85 -8.94 8.90 -9.97
CA VAL A 85 -8.21 9.60 -8.91
C VAL A 85 -6.87 10.08 -9.50
N PRO A 86 -6.43 11.32 -9.25
CA PRO A 86 -5.14 11.80 -9.73
C PRO A 86 -3.99 10.84 -9.38
N GLY A 87 -3.12 10.58 -10.34
CA GLY A 87 -1.97 9.69 -10.22
C GLY A 87 -2.30 8.20 -10.13
N SER A 88 -3.57 7.81 -10.25
CA SER A 88 -4.02 6.44 -9.96
C SER A 88 -4.92 5.84 -11.03
N LEU A 89 -4.69 4.56 -11.30
CA LEU A 89 -5.52 3.74 -12.18
C LEU A 89 -6.50 2.85 -11.42
N ARG A 90 -6.73 3.11 -10.11
CA ARG A 90 -7.59 2.28 -9.25
C ARG A 90 -9.00 2.05 -9.79
N HIS A 91 -9.54 3.01 -10.54
CA HIS A 91 -10.84 2.89 -11.22
C HIS A 91 -10.88 1.84 -12.35
N THR A 92 -9.72 1.32 -12.77
CA THR A 92 -9.58 0.30 -13.83
C THR A 92 -9.35 -1.11 -13.28
N TYR A 93 -9.05 -1.25 -11.99
CA TYR A 93 -8.68 -2.53 -11.39
C TYR A 93 -9.90 -3.41 -11.12
N HIS A 94 -9.69 -4.73 -11.12
CA HIS A 94 -10.71 -5.68 -10.68
C HIS A 94 -10.96 -5.50 -9.19
N ARG A 95 -12.21 -5.20 -8.83
CA ARG A 95 -12.65 -5.01 -7.45
C ARG A 95 -13.64 -6.09 -7.06
N PHE A 96 -13.47 -6.64 -5.87
CA PHE A 96 -14.29 -7.71 -5.34
C PHE A 96 -14.80 -7.37 -3.95
N ARG A 97 -15.90 -8.00 -3.56
CA ARG A 97 -16.44 -7.95 -2.22
C ARG A 97 -16.64 -9.37 -1.69
N VAL A 98 -16.31 -9.58 -0.42
CA VAL A 98 -16.63 -10.84 0.27
C VAL A 98 -18.14 -10.89 0.53
N ARG A 99 -18.75 -12.04 0.31
CA ARG A 99 -20.19 -12.23 0.50
C ARG A 99 -20.56 -11.99 1.96
N ASN A 100 -21.69 -11.30 2.16
CA ASN A 100 -22.26 -10.96 3.46
C ASN A 100 -21.40 -10.04 4.36
N LEU A 101 -20.27 -9.52 3.88
CA LEU A 101 -19.39 -8.64 4.65
C LEU A 101 -19.21 -7.24 4.02
N TYR A 102 -18.92 -6.26 4.87
CA TYR A 102 -18.38 -4.95 4.45
C TYR A 102 -16.87 -5.02 4.20
N PHE A 103 -16.43 -5.97 3.39
CA PHE A 103 -15.02 -6.14 3.03
C PHE A 103 -14.84 -6.12 1.52
N CYS A 104 -14.18 -5.09 1.01
CA CYS A 104 -13.84 -4.94 -0.39
C CYS A 104 -12.32 -4.99 -0.59
N PHE A 105 -11.89 -5.53 -1.73
CA PHE A 105 -10.49 -5.51 -2.13
C PHE A 105 -10.31 -5.30 -3.63
N ASN A 106 -9.17 -4.73 -4.02
CA ASN A 106 -8.76 -4.52 -5.40
C ASN A 106 -7.54 -5.38 -5.72
N ILE A 107 -7.53 -6.00 -6.91
CA ILE A 107 -6.33 -6.64 -7.47
C ILE A 107 -5.49 -5.55 -8.14
N VAL A 108 -4.32 -5.27 -7.58
CA VAL A 108 -3.43 -4.19 -8.04
C VAL A 108 -2.25 -4.78 -8.81
N PRO A 109 -1.96 -4.32 -10.04
CA PRO A 109 -0.74 -4.72 -10.75
C PRO A 109 0.51 -4.16 -10.04
N ALA A 110 1.52 -4.99 -9.79
CA ALA A 110 2.74 -4.58 -9.10
C ALA A 110 3.48 -3.44 -9.82
N ASP A 111 3.56 -3.47 -11.16
CA ASP A 111 4.20 -2.41 -11.94
C ASP A 111 3.46 -1.08 -11.79
N ASP A 112 2.14 -1.11 -11.58
CA ASP A 112 1.34 0.11 -11.46
C ASP A 112 1.64 0.92 -10.21
N ILE A 113 2.22 0.29 -9.19
CA ILE A 113 2.64 0.94 -7.95
C ILE A 113 4.16 0.89 -7.77
N HIS A 114 4.91 0.48 -8.81
CA HIS A 114 6.36 0.35 -8.79
C HIS A 114 6.87 -0.44 -7.57
N LEU A 115 6.29 -1.61 -7.33
CA LEU A 115 6.64 -2.45 -6.20
C LEU A 115 7.29 -3.75 -6.67
N GLU A 116 8.52 -4.00 -6.22
CA GLU A 116 9.22 -5.26 -6.51
C GLU A 116 8.60 -6.39 -5.69
N LEU A 117 7.77 -7.22 -6.34
CA LEU A 117 7.05 -8.30 -5.69
C LEU A 117 7.73 -9.65 -5.92
N ALA A 118 8.34 -10.19 -4.88
CA ALA A 118 8.93 -11.52 -4.84
C ALA A 118 8.82 -12.14 -3.43
N ALA A 119 8.91 -13.47 -3.32
CA ALA A 119 8.70 -14.17 -2.05
C ALA A 119 9.66 -13.71 -0.94
N ASP A 120 10.91 -13.40 -1.27
CA ASP A 120 11.93 -12.89 -0.35
C ASP A 120 11.76 -11.39 -0.02
N LYS A 121 10.90 -10.68 -0.76
CA LYS A 121 10.55 -9.27 -0.57
C LYS A 121 9.29 -9.06 0.26
N VAL A 122 8.60 -10.15 0.60
CA VAL A 122 7.38 -10.16 1.43
C VAL A 122 7.72 -10.55 2.86
N GLN A 123 7.02 -9.95 3.81
CA GLN A 123 6.98 -10.37 5.21
C GLN A 123 5.53 -10.53 5.66
N ARG A 124 5.29 -11.36 6.69
CA ARG A 124 3.94 -11.60 7.21
C ARG A 124 3.73 -10.86 8.51
N SER A 125 2.51 -10.35 8.70
CA SER A 125 2.06 -9.88 10.01
C SER A 125 1.88 -11.06 10.97
N HIS A 126 1.58 -10.75 12.24
CA HIS A 126 1.21 -11.74 13.25
C HIS A 126 0.10 -12.69 12.78
N HIS A 127 -0.91 -12.15 12.07
CA HIS A 127 -2.05 -12.91 11.54
C HIS A 127 -1.79 -13.51 10.16
N GLY A 128 -0.54 -13.54 9.70
CA GLY A 128 -0.15 -14.19 8.44
C GLY A 128 -0.40 -13.36 7.18
N VAL A 129 -0.96 -12.16 7.29
CA VAL A 129 -1.23 -11.27 6.14
C VAL A 129 0.10 -10.84 5.51
N PRO A 130 0.30 -11.03 4.19
CA PRO A 130 1.54 -10.66 3.53
C PRO A 130 1.60 -9.15 3.25
N TYR A 131 2.72 -8.53 3.57
CA TYR A 131 3.05 -7.13 3.30
C TYR A 131 4.44 -7.04 2.65
N PRO A 132 4.71 -6.02 1.81
CA PRO A 132 6.08 -5.78 1.35
C PRO A 132 6.97 -5.47 2.56
N LYS A 133 8.22 -5.95 2.55
CA LYS A 133 9.23 -5.54 3.53
C LYS A 133 9.42 -4.02 3.51
N LEU A 134 9.77 -3.44 4.66
CA LEU A 134 9.77 -1.98 4.84
C LEU A 134 10.64 -1.26 3.82
N HIS A 135 11.84 -1.78 3.55
CA HIS A 135 12.75 -1.19 2.56
C HIS A 135 12.19 -1.25 1.14
N VAL A 136 11.47 -2.31 0.78
CA VAL A 136 10.82 -2.45 -0.54
C VAL A 136 9.72 -1.42 -0.70
N LEU A 137 8.92 -1.22 0.34
CA LEU A 137 7.84 -0.23 0.35
C LEU A 137 8.38 1.21 0.28
N ILE A 138 9.39 1.54 1.09
CA ILE A 138 10.00 2.88 1.09
C ILE A 138 10.70 3.15 -0.25
N GLN A 139 11.42 2.17 -0.80
CA GLN A 139 12.10 2.30 -2.08
C GLN A 139 11.10 2.61 -3.20
N SER A 140 9.97 1.90 -3.25
CA SER A 140 8.87 2.18 -4.18
C SER A 140 8.38 3.63 -4.10
N PHE A 141 8.17 4.18 -2.90
CA PHE A 141 7.74 5.58 -2.74
C PHE A 141 8.82 6.59 -3.14
N LEU A 142 10.09 6.28 -2.92
CA LEU A 142 11.20 7.11 -3.39
C LEU A 142 11.27 7.13 -4.91
N ASP A 143 11.28 5.96 -5.56
CA ASP A 143 11.41 5.85 -7.01
C ASP A 143 10.22 6.50 -7.75
N THR A 144 9.02 6.45 -7.15
CA THR A 144 7.79 7.07 -7.71
C THR A 144 7.55 8.51 -7.27
N LYS A 145 8.39 9.05 -6.39
CA LYS A 145 8.22 10.36 -5.76
C LYS A 145 6.88 10.54 -5.04
N ASP A 146 6.34 9.48 -4.44
CA ASP A 146 5.14 9.56 -3.59
C ASP A 146 5.52 10.09 -2.20
N MET A 147 5.72 11.42 -2.12
CA MET A 147 6.14 12.09 -0.88
C MET A 147 5.13 11.95 0.25
N VAL A 148 3.85 11.75 -0.07
CA VAL A 148 2.80 11.62 0.94
C VAL A 148 2.92 10.26 1.62
N SER A 149 2.99 9.19 0.83
CA SER A 149 3.16 7.83 1.38
C SER A 149 4.54 7.66 2.00
N LEU A 150 5.59 8.25 1.42
CA LEU A 150 6.94 8.27 1.98
C LEU A 150 6.99 8.92 3.37
N ALA A 151 6.41 10.12 3.52
CA ALA A 151 6.33 10.80 4.81
C ALA A 151 5.58 9.97 5.85
N ASP A 152 4.48 9.34 5.45
CA ASP A 152 3.67 8.58 6.38
C ASP A 152 4.29 7.25 6.80
N VAL A 153 4.94 6.53 5.89
CA VAL A 153 5.65 5.31 6.27
C VAL A 153 6.85 5.64 7.13
N VAL A 154 7.57 6.74 6.87
CA VAL A 154 8.69 7.18 7.72
C VAL A 154 8.19 7.68 9.09
N ASP A 155 7.05 8.34 9.16
CA ASP A 155 6.47 8.75 10.44
C ASP A 155 5.90 7.56 11.22
N GLY A 156 5.26 6.60 10.53
CA GLY A 156 4.75 5.37 11.15
C GLY A 156 5.88 4.50 11.66
N SER A 157 6.93 4.38 10.85
CA SER A 157 8.07 3.51 11.13
C SER A 157 9.21 4.13 11.90
N ASP A 158 9.26 5.44 11.96
CA ASP A 158 10.30 6.18 12.66
C ASP A 158 11.74 5.72 12.34
N VAL A 159 11.96 5.15 11.15
CA VAL A 159 13.29 4.77 10.66
C VAL A 159 14.21 5.98 10.62
N THR A 160 15.47 5.81 11.02
CA THR A 160 16.46 6.89 11.05
C THR A 160 17.08 7.10 9.67
N ASP A 161 17.84 8.17 9.51
CA ASP A 161 18.58 8.41 8.27
C ASP A 161 19.60 7.29 8.01
N GLU A 162 20.32 6.86 9.06
CA GLU A 162 21.30 5.75 8.99
C GLU A 162 20.64 4.43 8.60
N TRP A 163 19.38 4.21 9.02
CA TRP A 163 18.62 3.06 8.55
C TRP A 163 18.41 3.13 7.03
N GLY A 164 18.08 4.31 6.50
CA GLY A 164 17.94 4.53 5.06
C GLY A 164 19.21 4.23 4.28
N GLU A 165 20.36 4.72 4.76
CA GLU A 165 21.66 4.45 4.14
C GLU A 165 22.01 2.96 4.05
N GLN A 166 21.59 2.18 5.04
CA GLN A 166 21.88 0.74 5.12
C GLN A 166 20.94 -0.13 4.27
N HIS A 167 19.70 0.34 4.01
CA HIS A 167 18.63 -0.51 3.48
C HIS A 167 18.05 -0.03 2.15
N LEU A 168 18.30 1.22 1.74
CA LEU A 168 17.69 1.84 0.55
C LEU A 168 18.75 2.18 -0.50
N ASN A 169 18.34 2.18 -1.77
CA ASN A 169 19.13 2.75 -2.84
C ASN A 169 18.78 4.24 -3.01
N LEU A 170 19.55 5.07 -2.31
CA LEU A 170 19.41 6.53 -2.30
C LEU A 170 20.24 7.23 -3.40
N GLU A 171 21.04 6.46 -4.14
CA GLU A 171 21.81 6.96 -5.28
C GLU A 171 20.93 7.18 -6.51
N GLY A 172 21.28 8.18 -7.30
CA GLY A 172 20.58 8.52 -8.54
C GLY A 172 19.24 9.24 -8.32
N GLU A 173 18.37 9.10 -9.30
CA GLU A 173 17.12 9.85 -9.41
C GLU A 173 15.90 8.92 -9.36
N THR A 174 14.72 9.50 -9.18
CA THR A 174 13.41 8.86 -9.34
C THR A 174 13.26 8.20 -10.70
N ASP A 175 12.44 7.14 -10.81
CA ASP A 175 12.22 6.42 -12.06
C ASP A 175 11.29 7.21 -13.02
N ILE A 176 11.93 7.99 -13.90
CA ILE A 176 11.24 8.79 -14.93
C ILE A 176 10.65 7.92 -16.05
N GLU A 177 11.19 6.73 -16.30
CA GLU A 177 10.68 5.82 -17.33
C GLU A 177 9.37 5.20 -16.88
N TRP A 178 9.32 4.73 -15.63
CA TRP A 178 8.10 4.31 -14.97
C TRP A 178 7.07 5.45 -14.95
N ALA A 179 7.48 6.67 -14.56
CA ALA A 179 6.56 7.80 -14.51
C ALA A 179 5.96 8.13 -15.89
N ALA A 180 6.77 8.11 -16.94
CA ALA A 180 6.31 8.31 -18.32
C ALA A 180 5.35 7.19 -18.77
N TRP A 181 5.68 5.93 -18.47
CA TRP A 181 4.82 4.78 -18.73
C TRP A 181 3.48 4.89 -18.01
N LYS A 182 3.50 5.24 -16.72
CA LYS A 182 2.31 5.39 -15.88
C LYS A 182 1.41 6.52 -16.39
N ASN A 183 2.00 7.67 -16.71
CA ASN A 183 1.26 8.82 -17.24
C ASN A 183 0.59 8.51 -18.57
N LYS A 184 1.28 7.82 -19.48
CA LYS A 184 0.68 7.37 -20.75
C LYS A 184 -0.56 6.48 -20.53
N ARG A 185 -0.52 5.62 -19.52
CA ARG A 185 -1.68 4.77 -19.15
C ARG A 185 -2.81 5.58 -18.52
N ILE A 186 -2.50 6.54 -17.65
CA ILE A 186 -3.50 7.45 -17.06
C ILE A 186 -4.19 8.25 -18.17
N GLU A 187 -3.43 8.86 -19.09
CA GLU A 187 -3.97 9.61 -20.23
C GLU A 187 -4.89 8.74 -21.11
N ALA A 188 -4.56 7.47 -21.31
CA ALA A 188 -5.39 6.54 -22.07
C ALA A 188 -6.72 6.18 -21.38
N CYS A 189 -6.80 6.29 -20.05
CA CYS A 189 -7.97 5.93 -19.24
C CYS A 189 -8.82 7.14 -18.81
N THR A 190 -8.30 8.36 -18.89
CA THR A 190 -9.01 9.56 -18.44
C THR A 190 -9.31 10.51 -19.60
N SER A 191 -10.59 10.81 -19.82
CA SER A 191 -11.03 11.86 -20.76
C SER A 191 -11.10 13.26 -20.13
N THR A 192 -10.82 13.37 -18.82
CA THR A 192 -11.14 14.54 -18.00
C THR A 192 -9.91 15.29 -17.48
N ILE A 193 -10.08 16.60 -17.33
CA ILE A 193 -9.11 17.60 -16.82
C ILE A 193 -8.59 17.26 -15.39
N MET A 194 -9.28 16.39 -14.66
CA MET A 194 -8.96 15.99 -13.28
C MET A 194 -7.98 14.81 -13.18
N GLY A 195 -7.64 14.15 -14.30
CA GLY A 195 -6.82 12.94 -14.34
C GLY A 195 -5.32 13.16 -14.12
N GLY A 196 -4.92 14.13 -13.27
CA GLY A 196 -3.52 14.52 -13.08
C GLY A 196 -2.55 13.33 -13.00
N GLY A 197 -1.34 13.49 -13.56
CA GLY A 197 -0.35 12.42 -13.64
C GLY A 197 0.54 12.28 -12.40
N VAL A 198 1.44 11.30 -12.44
CA VAL A 198 2.57 11.20 -11.52
C VAL A 198 3.72 12.12 -11.97
N PRO A 199 4.57 12.61 -11.05
CA PRO A 199 5.70 13.46 -11.40
C PRO A 199 6.68 12.78 -12.36
N SER A 200 6.93 13.38 -13.54
CA SER A 200 7.83 12.83 -14.56
C SER A 200 9.18 13.56 -14.66
N ARG A 201 9.40 14.57 -13.83
CA ARG A 201 10.72 15.21 -13.71
C ARG A 201 11.60 14.38 -12.80
N PRO A 202 12.91 14.27 -13.08
CA PRO A 202 13.82 13.59 -12.19
C PRO A 202 14.00 14.38 -10.88
N PHE A 203 14.09 13.65 -9.77
CA PHE A 203 14.48 14.16 -8.46
C PHE A 203 15.52 13.24 -7.85
N LYS A 204 16.52 13.80 -7.17
CA LYS A 204 17.52 13.00 -6.45
C LYS A 204 16.85 12.30 -5.28
N LYS A 205 17.01 10.97 -5.20
CA LYS A 205 16.38 10.17 -4.13
C LYS A 205 16.92 10.53 -2.75
N ARG A 206 18.22 10.83 -2.66
CA ARG A 206 18.85 11.39 -1.47
C ARG A 206 18.13 12.64 -0.95
N ASP A 207 17.91 13.65 -1.81
CA ASP A 207 17.27 14.90 -1.41
C ASP A 207 15.83 14.66 -0.89
N LEU A 208 15.08 13.75 -1.53
CA LEU A 208 13.73 13.39 -1.09
C LEU A 208 13.73 12.68 0.27
N TRP A 209 14.69 11.77 0.46
CA TRP A 209 14.86 11.05 1.71
C TRP A 209 15.21 12.02 2.85
N ASP A 210 16.25 12.83 2.66
CA ASP A 210 16.76 13.79 3.65
C ASP A 210 15.67 14.77 4.09
N ASP A 211 14.86 15.28 3.14
CA ASP A 211 13.70 16.13 3.44
C ASP A 211 12.71 15.42 4.38
N VAL A 212 12.39 14.15 4.09
CA VAL A 212 11.41 13.40 4.87
C VAL A 212 11.95 13.01 6.25
N VAL A 213 13.18 12.51 6.38
CA VAL A 213 13.70 12.12 7.70
C VAL A 213 13.99 13.32 8.60
N SER A 214 14.45 14.45 8.04
CA SER A 214 14.77 15.65 8.83
C SER A 214 13.54 16.41 9.32
N THR A 215 12.39 16.30 8.63
CA THR A 215 11.19 17.08 8.94
C THR A 215 10.12 16.35 9.75
N LYS A 216 10.41 15.15 10.30
CA LYS A 216 9.47 14.33 11.09
C LYS A 216 8.71 15.12 12.17
N LEU A 217 9.43 15.88 13.00
CA LEU A 217 8.81 16.69 14.06
C LEU A 217 7.93 17.80 13.50
N GLY A 218 8.33 18.41 12.38
CA GLY A 218 7.52 19.43 11.71
C GLY A 218 6.15 18.91 11.27
N ARG A 219 6.07 17.63 10.89
CA ARG A 219 4.82 16.97 10.46
C ARG A 219 3.86 16.63 11.59
N CYS A 220 4.27 16.72 12.86
CA CYS A 220 3.37 16.60 14.00
C CYS A 220 2.26 17.66 13.97
N GLY A 221 2.61 18.87 13.54
CA GLY A 221 1.74 20.04 13.59
C GLY A 221 1.31 20.40 15.02
N TRP A 222 0.32 21.27 15.15
CA TRP A 222 -0.10 21.80 16.46
C TRP A 222 -0.92 20.82 17.32
N LYS A 223 -1.51 19.78 16.71
CA LYS A 223 -2.37 18.80 17.42
C LYS A 223 -1.59 17.68 18.12
N ARG A 224 -0.28 17.57 17.86
CA ARG A 224 0.58 16.50 18.38
C ARG A 224 1.78 17.13 19.08
N PRO A 225 1.68 17.39 20.39
CA PRO A 225 2.74 18.11 21.11
C PRO A 225 4.03 17.29 21.15
N HIS A 226 5.17 17.94 20.94
CA HIS A 226 6.48 17.29 20.86
C HIS A 226 6.96 16.67 22.18
N CYS A 227 6.31 17.00 23.30
CA CYS A 227 6.56 16.33 24.58
C CYS A 227 5.95 14.93 24.68
N LEU A 228 5.03 14.57 23.77
CA LEU A 228 4.37 13.27 23.73
C LEU A 228 4.71 12.50 22.45
N PHE A 229 4.86 13.20 21.32
CA PHE A 229 5.03 12.61 20.00
C PHE A 229 6.47 12.69 19.51
N LYS A 230 7.01 11.56 19.05
CA LYS A 230 8.30 11.43 18.37
C LYS A 230 8.18 11.71 16.86
N THR A 231 7.07 11.30 16.26
CA THR A 231 6.70 11.56 14.86
C THR A 231 5.21 11.87 14.78
N ARG A 232 4.69 12.15 13.57
CA ARG A 232 3.25 12.33 13.34
C ARG A 232 2.40 11.16 13.85
N PHE A 233 2.93 9.94 13.92
CA PHE A 233 2.15 8.75 14.31
C PHE A 233 2.68 8.03 15.54
N ARG A 234 3.83 8.44 16.09
CA ARG A 234 4.51 7.70 17.15
C ARG A 234 4.65 8.51 18.42
N LEU A 235 4.30 7.88 19.54
CA LEU A 235 4.57 8.40 20.87
C LEU A 235 6.01 8.12 21.27
N ILE A 236 6.58 9.00 22.10
CA ILE A 236 7.89 8.78 22.70
C ILE A 236 7.87 7.49 23.53
N GLY A 237 8.84 6.60 23.28
CA GLY A 237 8.95 5.30 23.97
C GLY A 237 8.02 4.20 23.46
N SER A 238 7.19 4.46 22.43
CA SER A 238 6.34 3.41 21.84
C SER A 238 7.16 2.38 21.06
N ILE A 239 6.80 1.10 21.17
CA ILE A 239 7.39 0.00 20.38
C ILE A 239 6.97 0.15 18.92
N ASP A 240 7.89 -0.20 18.01
CA ASP A 240 7.62 -0.21 16.57
C ASP A 240 6.51 -1.20 16.20
N PRO A 241 5.43 -0.73 15.55
CA PRO A 241 4.25 -1.55 15.34
C PRO A 241 4.45 -2.81 14.50
N TRP A 242 5.43 -2.86 13.58
CA TRP A 242 5.75 -4.09 12.83
C TRP A 242 6.78 -4.99 13.54
N LEU A 243 7.32 -4.55 14.68
CA LEU A 243 8.16 -5.36 15.57
C LEU A 243 7.37 -5.87 16.78
N ALA A 244 6.17 -5.32 17.03
CA ALA A 244 5.32 -5.72 18.13
C ALA A 244 4.73 -7.13 17.87
N PRO A 245 5.02 -8.12 18.75
CA PRO A 245 4.65 -9.50 18.50
C PRO A 245 3.13 -9.75 18.52
N ASP A 246 2.37 -8.93 19.24
CA ASP A 246 0.93 -9.12 19.48
C ASP A 246 0.05 -8.04 18.81
N ARG A 247 0.59 -7.29 17.84
CA ARG A 247 -0.20 -6.21 17.20
C ARG A 247 -1.22 -6.81 16.24
N ASP A 248 -2.48 -6.62 16.57
CA ASP A 248 -3.59 -6.69 15.62
C ASP A 248 -3.38 -5.60 14.56
N CYS A 249 -2.87 -6.02 13.41
CA CYS A 249 -2.64 -5.17 12.25
C CYS A 249 -4.02 -4.78 11.71
N SER A 250 -4.52 -3.64 12.20
CA SER A 250 -5.74 -2.97 11.76
C SER A 250 -5.49 -2.25 10.44
#